data_AF-A0A916RIE4-F1
#
_entry.id   AF-A0A916RIE4-F1
#
_cell.length_a   1.000
_cell.length_b   1.000
_cell.length_c   1.000
_cell.angle_alpha   90.00
_cell.angle_beta   90.00
_cell.angle_gamma   90.00
#
_symmetry.space_group_name_H-M   'P 1'
#
loop_
_entity.id
_entity.type
_entity.pdbx_description
1 polymer ?
#
loop_
_entity_poly.entity_id
_entity_poly.type
_entity_poly.pdbx_seq_one_letter_code
_entity_poly.pdbx_strand_id
1 'polypeptide(L)'
;MSKNQKKFWSTVAAVMTGIGTFIAAIPPLVNMFKPETQTQSTKSIPLPSPEISVKSTPKTGVRFFCGTGEYKGRNVPATIIQNTQSNEEVIVIFWRLDNDYFGEDYPPQKRCEIVSQQFQNIYNRDGLKFVVATKETWVPDREIPVVCSVKYKGASCKNDDLLFTLESKDDPNLVLKDLINNDDIPSEKPPLSRGEKPPKTFAEGKRVYYNLSNIFNKQQSEESYQYKLPF
;
A
#
# COMPACT_ATOMS: atom_id res chain seq x y z
N MET A 1 21.78 4.78 46.59
CA MET A 1 23.20 4.58 46.23
C MET A 1 23.30 4.43 44.72
N SER A 2 23.79 5.48 44.06
CA SER A 2 24.11 5.53 42.63
C SER A 2 25.42 4.81 42.36
N LYS A 3 25.50 3.93 41.35
CA LYS A 3 26.76 3.68 40.63
C LYS A 3 26.54 3.48 39.14
N ASN A 4 27.33 4.26 38.43
CA ASN A 4 27.29 4.67 37.04
C ASN A 4 28.18 3.75 36.17
N GLN A 5 27.74 3.57 34.92
CA GLN A 5 28.51 3.69 33.67
C GLN A 5 29.70 2.75 33.42
N LYS A 6 29.49 1.89 32.42
CA LYS A 6 30.51 1.13 31.69
C LYS A 6 31.22 2.07 30.70
N LYS A 7 32.55 2.23 30.83
CA LYS A 7 33.41 2.90 29.84
C LYS A 7 33.88 1.88 28.81
N PHE A 8 33.58 2.15 27.53
CA PHE A 8 34.02 1.35 26.40
C PHE A 8 35.08 2.14 25.60
N TRP A 9 36.30 1.59 25.61
CA TRP A 9 37.42 1.65 24.67
C TRP A 9 37.50 2.79 23.64
N SER A 10 38.59 3.55 23.72
CA SER A 10 39.14 4.35 22.63
C SER A 10 40.66 4.31 22.68
N THR A 11 41.30 3.61 21.73
CA THR A 11 42.68 3.87 21.33
C THR A 11 42.96 3.24 19.96
N VAL A 12 43.08 4.06 18.92
CA VAL A 12 43.80 3.71 17.68
C VAL A 12 44.63 4.93 17.30
N ALA A 13 45.95 4.79 17.34
CA ALA A 13 46.87 5.71 16.68
C ALA A 13 48.21 5.02 16.33
N ALA A 14 48.49 5.06 15.03
CA ALA A 14 49.78 5.24 14.36
C ALA A 14 50.90 4.19 14.50
N VAL A 15 51.25 3.57 13.36
CA VAL A 15 52.65 3.35 12.95
C VAL A 15 52.77 3.60 11.43
N MET A 16 53.59 4.59 11.07
CA MET A 16 54.07 4.88 9.72
C MET A 16 55.44 4.23 9.53
N THR A 17 55.71 3.61 8.38
CA THR A 17 57.04 3.54 7.70
C THR A 17 56.96 2.65 6.45
N GLY A 18 57.56 3.09 5.33
CA GLY A 18 57.89 2.21 4.20
C GLY A 18 57.72 2.84 2.82
N ILE A 19 58.66 3.68 2.41
CA ILE A 19 58.83 4.15 1.02
C ILE A 19 59.49 3.03 0.21
N GLY A 20 58.84 2.60 -0.88
CA GLY A 20 59.41 1.66 -1.85
C GLY A 20 59.15 2.16 -3.27
N THR A 21 60.16 2.75 -3.89
CA THR A 21 60.15 3.19 -5.29
C THR A 21 60.37 1.99 -6.22
N PHE A 22 59.36 1.65 -7.02
CA PHE A 22 59.53 0.81 -8.21
C PHE A 22 59.30 1.66 -9.46
N ILE A 23 60.40 2.00 -10.12
CA ILE A 23 60.40 2.53 -11.48
C ILE A 23 60.40 1.32 -12.42
N ALA A 24 59.33 1.15 -13.20
CA ALA A 24 59.31 0.21 -14.33
C ALA A 24 59.20 1.01 -15.63
N ALA A 25 60.15 0.75 -16.53
CA ALA A 25 60.37 1.44 -17.78
C ALA A 25 59.22 1.23 -18.80
N ILE A 26 58.87 2.31 -19.50
CA ILE A 26 57.93 2.32 -20.63
C ILE A 26 58.76 2.27 -21.92
N PRO A 27 58.63 1.24 -22.79
CA PRO A 27 59.11 1.34 -24.15
C PRO A 27 58.09 2.11 -25.03
N PRO A 28 58.55 3.01 -25.92
CA PRO A 28 57.66 3.72 -26.82
C PRO A 28 57.37 2.85 -28.05
N LEU A 29 56.10 2.73 -28.42
CA LEU A 29 55.71 2.23 -29.73
C LEU A 29 54.80 3.26 -30.40
N VAL A 30 55.46 4.09 -31.21
CA VAL A 30 54.85 4.89 -32.28
C VAL A 30 54.44 3.91 -33.37
N ASN A 31 53.17 3.92 -33.76
CA ASN A 31 52.68 3.53 -35.10
C ASN A 31 51.38 4.33 -35.31
N MET A 32 51.48 5.44 -36.02
CA MET A 32 51.20 5.57 -37.46
C MET A 32 49.71 5.51 -37.79
N PHE A 33 49.23 6.67 -38.23
CA PHE A 33 47.96 6.95 -38.87
C PHE A 33 47.51 5.89 -39.87
N LYS A 34 46.22 5.53 -39.80
CA LYS A 34 45.40 5.31 -40.99
C LYS A 34 43.93 5.67 -40.68
N PRO A 35 43.33 6.67 -41.34
CA PRO A 35 41.89 6.85 -41.30
C PRO A 35 41.27 5.91 -42.33
N GLU A 36 40.55 4.88 -41.87
CA GLU A 36 39.83 3.97 -42.75
C GLU A 36 38.32 4.19 -42.57
N THR A 37 37.77 4.76 -43.63
CA THR A 37 36.40 4.87 -44.09
C THR A 37 35.35 4.03 -43.37
N GLN A 38 34.26 4.72 -43.01
CA GLN A 38 32.99 4.17 -42.55
C GLN A 38 32.54 2.98 -43.43
N THR A 39 32.38 1.81 -42.80
CA THR A 39 31.49 0.76 -43.32
C THR A 39 30.39 0.58 -42.28
N GLN A 40 29.21 1.06 -42.64
CA GLN A 40 27.97 0.86 -41.89
C GLN A 40 27.68 -0.65 -41.84
N SER A 41 27.92 -1.27 -40.70
CA SER A 41 27.38 -2.59 -40.38
C SER A 41 25.95 -2.39 -39.90
N THR A 42 25.00 -2.60 -40.80
CA THR A 42 23.56 -2.64 -40.56
C THR A 42 23.25 -3.70 -39.50
N LYS A 43 23.21 -3.26 -38.23
CA LYS A 43 22.73 -4.09 -37.12
C LYS A 43 21.20 -4.05 -37.19
N SER A 44 20.64 -5.16 -37.63
CA SER A 44 19.22 -5.49 -37.71
C SER A 44 18.42 -4.95 -36.51
N ILE A 45 17.46 -4.09 -36.81
CA ILE A 45 16.43 -3.59 -35.89
C ILE A 45 15.62 -4.80 -35.39
N PRO A 46 15.51 -5.05 -34.08
CA PRO A 46 14.53 -5.98 -33.57
C PRO A 46 13.14 -5.44 -33.89
N LEU A 47 12.31 -6.29 -34.51
CA LEU A 47 10.91 -6.03 -34.81
C LEU A 47 10.21 -5.47 -33.57
N PRO A 48 9.48 -4.33 -33.64
CA PRO A 48 8.72 -3.83 -32.51
C PRO A 48 7.65 -4.88 -32.18
N SER A 49 7.85 -5.57 -31.07
CA SER A 49 6.81 -6.34 -30.41
C SER A 49 5.66 -5.37 -30.12
N PRO A 50 4.39 -5.69 -30.42
CA PRO A 50 3.31 -4.83 -30.01
C PRO A 50 3.31 -4.80 -28.48
N GLU A 51 3.73 -3.68 -27.89
CA GLU A 51 3.35 -3.32 -26.53
C GLU A 51 1.83 -3.22 -26.54
N ILE A 52 1.17 -4.31 -26.15
CA ILE A 52 -0.25 -4.28 -25.81
C ILE A 52 -0.33 -3.37 -24.59
N SER A 53 -0.55 -2.09 -24.83
CA SER A 53 -1.04 -1.14 -23.85
C SER A 53 -2.40 -1.68 -23.39
N VAL A 54 -2.38 -2.49 -22.33
CA VAL A 54 -3.59 -2.87 -21.61
C VAL A 54 -4.09 -1.58 -20.99
N LYS A 55 -4.90 -0.83 -21.73
CA LYS A 55 -5.70 0.25 -21.18
C LYS A 55 -6.64 -0.42 -20.18
N SER A 56 -6.31 -0.36 -18.90
CA SER A 56 -7.27 -0.59 -17.83
C SER A 56 -8.36 0.46 -18.02
N THR A 57 -9.47 0.08 -18.63
CA THR A 57 -10.68 0.91 -18.62
C THR A 57 -10.97 1.24 -17.17
N PRO A 58 -11.05 2.53 -16.79
CA PRO A 58 -11.44 2.92 -15.44
C PRO A 58 -12.74 2.20 -15.13
N LYS A 59 -12.77 1.50 -14.00
CA LYS A 59 -14.02 0.91 -13.54
C LYS A 59 -14.97 2.06 -13.24
N THR A 60 -15.96 2.28 -14.11
CA THR A 60 -16.88 3.41 -14.02
C THR A 60 -17.94 3.12 -12.96
N GLY A 61 -18.48 4.17 -12.32
CA GLY A 61 -19.63 4.04 -11.41
C GLY A 61 -19.35 4.26 -9.93
N VAL A 62 -18.07 4.35 -9.52
CA VAL A 62 -17.69 4.55 -8.12
C VAL A 62 -16.56 5.57 -8.00
N ARG A 63 -16.69 6.45 -7.00
CA ARG A 63 -15.68 7.42 -6.62
C ARG A 63 -15.36 7.32 -5.13
N PHE A 64 -14.08 7.29 -4.79
CA PHE A 64 -13.59 7.49 -3.43
C PHE A 64 -13.04 8.90 -3.30
N PHE A 65 -13.36 9.57 -2.19
CA PHE A 65 -12.87 10.91 -1.93
C PHE A 65 -12.80 11.20 -0.43
N CYS A 66 -12.06 12.24 -0.08
CA CYS A 66 -12.08 12.78 1.27
C CYS A 66 -13.22 13.80 1.39
N GLY A 67 -14.06 13.66 2.39
CA GLY A 67 -15.14 14.59 2.71
C GLY A 67 -15.30 14.72 4.22
N THR A 68 -16.51 15.07 4.65
CA THR A 68 -16.84 15.26 6.07
C THR A 68 -17.97 14.33 6.46
N GLY A 69 -17.82 13.66 7.61
CA GLY A 69 -18.87 12.83 8.21
C GLY A 69 -19.13 13.24 9.66
N GLU A 70 -20.36 13.03 10.12
CA GLU A 70 -20.72 13.24 11.52
C GLU A 70 -20.44 11.98 12.33
N TYR A 71 -19.55 12.09 13.33
CA TYR A 71 -19.23 11.01 14.27
C TYR A 71 -19.44 11.49 15.70
N LYS A 72 -20.42 10.91 16.40
CA LYS A 72 -20.78 11.26 17.79
C LYS A 72 -21.04 12.76 17.98
N GLY A 73 -21.79 13.39 17.08
CA GLY A 73 -22.13 14.81 17.15
C GLY A 73 -21.02 15.77 16.75
N ARG A 74 -19.92 15.28 16.14
CA ARG A 74 -18.81 16.11 15.66
C ARG A 74 -18.52 15.81 14.20
N ASN A 75 -18.25 16.86 13.44
CA ASN A 75 -17.75 16.72 12.07
C ASN A 75 -16.28 16.29 12.08
N VAL A 76 -15.97 15.20 11.38
CA VAL A 76 -14.61 14.69 11.21
C VAL A 76 -14.34 14.42 9.73
N PRO A 77 -13.07 14.49 9.27
CA PRO A 77 -12.72 14.05 7.92
C PRO A 77 -13.10 12.58 7.74
N ALA A 78 -13.64 12.25 6.57
CA ALA A 78 -14.14 10.92 6.27
C ALA A 78 -13.72 10.46 4.88
N THR A 79 -13.25 9.22 4.78
CA THR A 79 -13.13 8.57 3.47
C THR A 79 -14.52 8.11 3.06
N ILE A 80 -15.03 8.68 1.98
CA ILE A 80 -16.39 8.45 1.48
C ILE A 80 -16.28 7.72 0.15
N ILE A 81 -17.16 6.74 -0.02
CA ILE A 81 -17.41 6.09 -1.29
C ILE A 81 -18.75 6.57 -1.84
N GLN A 82 -18.77 6.97 -3.10
CA GLN A 82 -19.95 7.41 -3.82
C GLN A 82 -20.20 6.51 -5.01
N ASN A 83 -21.44 6.07 -5.16
CA ASN A 83 -21.94 5.56 -6.42
C ASN A 83 -22.25 6.74 -7.34
N THR A 84 -21.54 6.88 -8.47
CA THR A 84 -21.68 8.07 -9.33
C THR A 84 -22.95 8.06 -10.18
N GLN A 85 -23.68 6.94 -10.24
CA GLN A 85 -24.96 6.85 -10.95
C GLN A 85 -26.13 7.22 -10.04
N SER A 86 -26.15 6.71 -8.81
CA SER A 86 -27.22 7.01 -7.83
C SER A 86 -26.94 8.23 -6.96
N ASN A 87 -25.70 8.75 -6.96
CA ASN A 87 -25.19 9.74 -6.01
C ASN A 87 -25.28 9.31 -4.53
N GLU A 88 -25.46 8.02 -4.27
CA GLU A 88 -25.48 7.46 -2.92
C GLU A 88 -24.06 7.47 -2.35
N GLU A 89 -23.91 8.01 -1.14
CA GLU A 89 -22.65 8.12 -0.44
C GLU A 89 -22.67 7.25 0.83
N VAL A 90 -21.56 6.55 1.07
CA VAL A 90 -21.35 5.77 2.28
C VAL A 90 -20.01 6.17 2.88
N ILE A 91 -19.99 6.41 4.18
CA ILE A 91 -18.74 6.68 4.89
C ILE A 91 -18.03 5.35 5.14
N VAL A 92 -16.78 5.24 4.69
CA VAL A 92 -15.95 4.04 4.88
C VAL A 92 -15.13 4.14 6.16
N ILE A 93 -14.44 5.27 6.34
CA ILE A 93 -13.54 5.50 7.49
C ILE A 93 -13.84 6.87 8.08
N PHE A 94 -13.98 6.93 9.40
CA PHE A 94 -13.97 8.18 10.15
C PHE A 94 -12.55 8.48 10.65
N TRP A 95 -11.96 9.57 10.20
CA TRP A 95 -10.64 10.02 10.65
C TRP A 95 -10.78 10.87 11.90
N ARG A 96 -10.86 10.21 13.05
CA ARG A 96 -11.13 10.89 14.32
C ARG A 96 -9.98 11.83 14.71
N LEU A 97 -10.36 12.97 15.28
CA LEU A 97 -9.45 14.02 15.73
C LEU A 97 -8.70 13.63 17.01
N ASP A 98 -9.28 12.71 17.81
CA ASP A 98 -8.77 12.24 19.09
C ASP A 98 -7.97 10.92 18.99
N ASN A 99 -7.55 10.56 17.77
CA ASN A 99 -6.80 9.34 17.52
C ASN A 99 -5.31 9.61 17.30
N ASP A 100 -4.46 9.00 18.15
CA ASP A 100 -3.01 9.11 18.21
C ASP A 100 -2.24 8.02 17.44
N TYR A 101 -2.90 7.06 16.80
CA TYR A 101 -2.25 5.93 16.09
C TYR A 101 -1.26 6.32 14.96
N PHE A 102 -1.27 7.58 14.50
CA PHE A 102 -0.57 7.98 13.27
C PHE A 102 0.48 9.09 13.45
N GLY A 103 0.81 9.45 14.70
CA GLY A 103 1.77 10.53 14.97
C GLY A 103 1.32 11.90 14.44
N GLU A 104 2.08 12.94 14.77
CA GLU A 104 1.71 14.33 14.47
C GLU A 104 1.84 14.69 12.97
N ASP A 105 2.72 13.99 12.24
CA ASP A 105 2.97 14.21 10.81
C ASP A 105 1.80 13.80 9.90
N TYR A 106 0.84 13.03 10.44
CA TYR A 106 -0.33 12.53 9.73
C TYR A 106 -1.63 12.95 10.45
N PRO A 107 -1.96 14.25 10.43
CA PRO A 107 -3.21 14.73 10.98
C PRO A 107 -4.41 14.13 10.23
N PRO A 108 -5.60 14.09 10.86
CA PRO A 108 -6.80 13.44 10.32
C PRO A 108 -7.14 13.79 8.87
N GLN A 109 -7.05 15.06 8.50
CA GLN A 109 -7.33 15.54 7.14
C GLN A 109 -6.35 14.95 6.11
N LYS A 110 -5.05 14.96 6.43
CA LYS A 110 -4.01 14.41 5.56
C LYS A 110 -4.18 12.90 5.37
N ARG A 111 -4.55 12.17 6.43
CA ARG A 111 -4.86 10.73 6.34
C ARG A 111 -6.03 10.48 5.41
N CYS A 112 -7.10 11.27 5.56
CA CYS A 112 -8.29 11.20 4.73
C CYS A 112 -7.96 11.37 3.24
N GLU A 113 -7.19 12.38 2.87
CA GLU A 113 -6.81 12.65 1.49
C GLU A 113 -5.97 11.52 0.89
N ILE A 114 -4.91 11.09 1.59
CA ILE A 114 -4.01 10.04 1.13
C ILE A 114 -4.76 8.72 0.97
N VAL A 115 -5.53 8.33 1.99
CA VAL A 115 -6.19 7.03 1.99
C VAL A 115 -7.34 6.98 0.99
N SER A 116 -8.13 8.06 0.86
CA SER A 116 -9.15 8.14 -0.18
C SER A 116 -8.55 8.05 -1.59
N GLN A 117 -7.39 8.66 -1.82
CA GLN A 117 -6.66 8.52 -3.08
C GLN A 117 -6.19 7.08 -3.32
N GLN A 118 -5.67 6.41 -2.29
CA GLN A 118 -5.25 5.00 -2.41
C GLN A 118 -6.44 4.08 -2.71
N PHE A 119 -7.58 4.28 -2.05
CA PHE A 119 -8.81 3.56 -2.38
C PHE A 119 -9.19 3.74 -3.86
N GLN A 120 -9.15 4.98 -4.36
CA GLN A 120 -9.47 5.26 -5.77
C GLN A 120 -8.48 4.57 -6.72
N ASN A 121 -7.19 4.62 -6.41
CA ASN A 121 -6.15 3.98 -7.23
C ASN A 121 -6.34 2.46 -7.31
N ILE A 122 -6.57 1.80 -6.16
CA ILE A 122 -6.79 0.36 -6.07
C ILE A 122 -8.09 -0.02 -6.80
N TYR A 123 -9.16 0.76 -6.63
CA TYR A 123 -10.43 0.52 -7.31
C TYR A 123 -10.29 0.61 -8.83
N ASN A 124 -9.60 1.64 -9.32
CA ASN A 124 -9.37 1.85 -10.75
C ASN A 124 -8.53 0.74 -11.38
N ARG A 125 -7.56 0.19 -10.63
CA ARG A 125 -6.64 -0.85 -11.10
C ARG A 125 -7.30 -2.24 -11.17
N ASP A 126 -7.81 -2.72 -10.04
CA ASP A 126 -8.19 -4.14 -9.90
C ASP A 126 -9.69 -4.36 -9.67
N GLY A 127 -10.40 -3.26 -9.36
CA GLY A 127 -11.58 -3.28 -8.51
C GLY A 127 -11.24 -3.77 -7.10
N LEU A 128 -11.89 -3.19 -6.09
CA LEU A 128 -11.75 -3.67 -4.72
C LEU A 128 -13.06 -4.29 -4.21
N LYS A 129 -12.95 -5.14 -3.18
CA LYS A 129 -14.11 -5.75 -2.53
C LYS A 129 -14.02 -5.75 -1.01
N PHE A 130 -12.81 -5.90 -0.47
CA PHE A 130 -12.60 -6.05 0.96
C PHE A 130 -11.56 -5.07 1.49
N VAL A 131 -11.74 -4.63 2.74
CA VAL A 131 -10.70 -4.01 3.56
C VAL A 131 -10.28 -4.99 4.64
N VAL A 132 -8.99 -5.12 4.88
CA VAL A 132 -8.43 -6.08 5.82
C VAL A 132 -7.20 -5.51 6.51
N ALA A 133 -7.11 -5.70 7.82
CA ALA A 133 -5.88 -5.48 8.55
C ALA A 133 -4.98 -6.72 8.39
N THR A 134 -3.70 -6.51 8.10
CA THR A 134 -2.73 -7.59 7.97
C THR A 134 -1.34 -7.21 8.45
N LYS A 135 -0.44 -8.19 8.47
CA LYS A 135 1.00 -7.94 8.61
C LYS A 135 1.63 -8.11 7.24
N GLU A 136 2.31 -7.08 6.79
CA GLU A 136 3.10 -7.16 5.57
C GLU A 136 4.48 -7.77 5.82
N THR A 137 5.04 -8.37 4.78
CA THR A 137 6.36 -9.01 4.79
C THR A 137 7.21 -8.61 3.59
N TRP A 138 6.79 -7.60 2.81
CA TRP A 138 7.57 -7.09 1.68
C TRP A 138 8.68 -6.15 2.11
N VAL A 139 8.63 -5.64 3.35
CA VAL A 139 9.80 -4.98 3.95
C VAL A 139 10.70 -6.03 4.63
N PRO A 140 11.99 -6.12 4.24
CA PRO A 140 12.91 -7.09 4.83
C PRO A 140 13.04 -6.94 6.35
N ASP A 141 13.18 -8.08 7.02
CA ASP A 141 13.51 -8.22 8.45
C ASP A 141 12.53 -7.59 9.45
N ARG A 142 11.31 -7.21 9.01
CA ARG A 142 10.26 -6.71 9.90
C ARG A 142 8.87 -7.06 9.41
N GLU A 143 7.98 -7.35 10.36
CA GLU A 143 6.54 -7.39 10.09
C GLU A 143 5.94 -6.03 10.44
N ILE A 144 5.28 -5.37 9.48
CA ILE A 144 4.60 -4.11 9.74
C ILE A 144 3.08 -4.33 9.69
N PRO A 145 2.33 -3.89 10.71
CA PRO A 145 0.88 -3.93 10.62
C PRO A 145 0.39 -2.88 9.62
N VAL A 146 -0.48 -3.31 8.72
CA VAL A 146 -1.00 -2.51 7.62
C VAL A 146 -2.49 -2.76 7.44
N VAL A 147 -3.17 -1.80 6.83
CA VAL A 147 -4.52 -1.99 6.31
C VAL A 147 -4.44 -1.98 4.78
N CYS A 148 -5.07 -2.98 4.17
CA CYS A 148 -5.03 -3.19 2.74
C CYS A 148 -6.44 -3.30 2.15
N SER A 149 -6.56 -3.00 0.87
CA SER A 149 -7.76 -3.31 0.10
C SER A 149 -7.49 -4.45 -0.87
N VAL A 150 -8.33 -5.49 -0.84
CA VAL A 150 -8.14 -6.71 -1.64
C VAL A 150 -9.40 -7.13 -2.38
N LYS A 151 -9.21 -7.83 -3.49
CA LYS A 151 -10.30 -8.30 -4.37
C LYS A 151 -11.01 -9.56 -3.86
N TYR A 152 -10.34 -10.39 -3.08
CA TYR A 152 -10.88 -11.62 -2.51
C TYR A 152 -10.19 -11.97 -1.19
N LYS A 153 -10.86 -12.77 -0.35
CA LYS A 153 -10.32 -13.23 0.94
C LYS A 153 -9.09 -14.10 0.72
N GLY A 154 -8.09 -13.97 1.60
CA GLY A 154 -6.84 -14.70 1.51
C GLY A 154 -5.85 -14.17 0.48
N ALA A 155 -6.22 -13.18 -0.35
CA ALA A 155 -5.25 -12.50 -1.21
C ALA A 155 -4.08 -11.95 -0.37
N SER A 156 -2.86 -12.08 -0.91
CA SER A 156 -1.69 -11.43 -0.33
C SER A 156 -1.90 -9.93 -0.44
N CYS A 157 -1.69 -9.19 0.66
CA CYS A 157 -1.53 -7.76 0.54
C CYS A 157 -0.16 -7.51 -0.09
N LYS A 158 -0.14 -6.75 -1.19
CA LYS A 158 1.09 -6.22 -1.78
C LYS A 158 1.19 -4.73 -1.44
N ASN A 159 2.36 -4.13 -1.70
CA ASN A 159 2.54 -2.68 -1.54
C ASN A 159 1.47 -1.89 -2.32
N ASP A 160 1.14 -2.36 -3.52
CA ASP A 160 0.11 -1.77 -4.38
C ASP A 160 -1.33 -1.90 -3.83
N ASP A 161 -1.56 -2.73 -2.81
CA ASP A 161 -2.85 -2.91 -2.12
C ASP A 161 -2.92 -2.15 -0.80
N LEU A 162 -1.84 -1.47 -0.41
CA LEU A 162 -1.71 -0.76 0.86
C LEU A 162 -2.59 0.49 0.88
N LEU A 163 -3.43 0.60 1.91
CA LEU A 163 -4.16 1.83 2.22
C LEU A 163 -3.37 2.70 3.18
N PHE A 164 -2.92 2.13 4.30
CA PHE A 164 -2.10 2.81 5.29
C PHE A 164 -1.39 1.82 6.23
N THR A 165 -0.32 2.32 6.84
CA THR A 165 0.47 1.60 7.84
C THR A 165 -0.02 1.96 9.25
N LEU A 166 0.03 1.00 10.17
CA LEU A 166 -0.35 1.17 11.57
C LEU A 166 0.88 1.17 12.48
N GLU A 167 0.76 1.74 13.68
CA GLU A 167 1.81 1.60 14.70
C GLU A 167 1.90 0.14 15.20
N SER A 168 3.13 -0.31 15.46
CA SER A 168 3.45 -1.72 15.76
C SER A 168 2.95 -2.24 17.12
N LYS A 169 2.49 -1.35 18.01
CA LYS A 169 2.14 -1.72 19.40
C LYS A 169 0.68 -2.17 19.57
N ASP A 170 -0.20 -1.81 18.64
CA ASP A 170 -1.63 -2.08 18.74
C ASP A 170 -2.06 -3.30 17.91
N ASP A 171 -3.23 -3.88 18.24
CA ASP A 171 -3.85 -4.92 17.41
C ASP A 171 -4.44 -4.29 16.13
N PRO A 172 -3.96 -4.67 14.94
CA PRO A 172 -4.39 -4.08 13.67
C PRO A 172 -5.88 -4.27 13.37
N ASN A 173 -6.51 -5.37 13.82
CA ASN A 173 -7.94 -5.58 13.64
C ASN A 173 -8.73 -4.66 14.56
N LEU A 174 -8.24 -4.38 15.78
CA LEU A 174 -8.89 -3.43 16.68
C LEU A 174 -8.80 -2.01 16.14
N VAL A 175 -7.63 -1.59 15.64
CA VAL A 175 -7.46 -0.27 15.04
C VAL A 175 -8.36 -0.11 13.81
N LEU A 176 -8.40 -1.10 12.90
CA LEU A 176 -9.29 -1.04 11.74
C LEU A 176 -10.76 -1.02 12.15
N LYS A 177 -11.17 -1.87 13.10
CA LYS A 177 -12.54 -1.89 13.63
C LYS A 177 -12.94 -0.54 14.21
N ASP A 178 -12.01 0.13 14.86
CA ASP A 178 -12.23 1.40 15.53
C ASP A 178 -12.34 2.60 14.56
N LEU A 179 -11.69 2.50 13.40
CA LEU A 179 -11.71 3.49 12.32
C LEU A 179 -12.85 3.30 11.32
N ILE A 180 -13.16 2.05 10.98
CA ILE A 180 -14.13 1.73 9.93
C ILE A 180 -15.57 1.96 10.42
N ASN A 181 -16.41 2.44 9.53
CA ASN A 181 -17.83 2.61 9.80
C ASN A 181 -18.55 1.24 9.79
N ASN A 182 -18.53 0.54 10.93
CA ASN A 182 -19.10 -0.81 11.04
C ASN A 182 -20.63 -0.86 10.84
N ASP A 183 -21.32 0.27 10.99
CA ASP A 183 -22.78 0.33 10.84
C ASP A 183 -23.18 0.17 9.36
N ASP A 184 -22.44 0.83 8.46
CA ASP A 184 -22.66 0.73 7.01
C ASP A 184 -21.82 -0.38 6.35
N ILE A 185 -20.70 -0.76 6.95
CA ILE A 185 -19.76 -1.75 6.42
C ILE A 185 -19.59 -2.90 7.43
N PRO A 186 -20.45 -3.92 7.37
CA PRO A 186 -20.38 -5.01 8.32
C PRO A 186 -19.10 -5.83 8.14
N SER A 187 -18.48 -6.19 9.27
CA SER A 187 -17.39 -7.16 9.29
C SER A 187 -17.92 -8.55 8.94
N GLU A 188 -17.28 -9.24 8.00
CA GLU A 188 -17.46 -10.68 7.83
C GLU A 188 -16.53 -11.39 8.81
N LYS A 189 -17.00 -11.52 10.05
CA LYS A 189 -16.27 -12.23 11.10
C LYS A 189 -15.99 -13.67 10.64
N PRO A 190 -14.78 -14.20 10.86
CA PRO A 190 -14.63 -15.64 10.93
C PRO A 190 -15.45 -16.16 12.14
N PRO A 191 -15.99 -17.38 12.08
CA PRO A 191 -16.86 -17.90 13.14
C PRO A 191 -16.18 -17.82 14.51
N LEU A 192 -16.91 -17.30 15.50
CA LEU A 192 -16.51 -17.34 16.91
C LEU A 192 -16.61 -18.78 17.41
N SER A 193 -15.48 -19.46 17.59
CA SER A 193 -15.44 -20.72 18.33
C SER A 193 -15.31 -20.43 19.83
N ARG A 194 -16.38 -20.66 20.60
CA ARG A 194 -16.34 -20.61 22.06
C ARG A 194 -15.36 -21.67 22.58
N GLY A 195 -14.34 -21.27 23.35
CA GLY A 195 -13.34 -22.18 23.94
C GLY A 195 -12.01 -22.27 23.17
N GLU A 196 -11.87 -21.58 22.04
CA GLU A 196 -10.58 -21.47 21.34
C GLU A 196 -9.63 -20.52 22.10
N LYS A 197 -8.35 -20.89 22.23
CA LYS A 197 -7.34 -20.02 22.85
C LYS A 197 -7.21 -18.75 22.00
N PRO A 198 -7.05 -17.56 22.61
CA PRO A 198 -6.80 -16.35 21.85
C PRO A 198 -5.53 -16.55 20.99
N PRO A 199 -5.55 -16.08 19.75
CA PRO A 199 -4.43 -16.25 18.83
C PRO A 199 -3.18 -15.53 19.37
N LYS A 200 -2.03 -16.19 19.30
CA LYS A 200 -0.74 -15.64 19.78
C LYS A 200 -0.05 -14.80 18.72
N THR A 201 -0.38 -15.02 17.45
CA THR A 201 0.12 -14.23 16.33
C THR A 201 -1.03 -13.62 15.55
N PHE A 202 -0.75 -12.53 14.83
CA PHE A 202 -1.74 -11.88 13.96
C PHE A 202 -2.23 -12.81 12.84
N ALA A 203 -1.37 -13.72 12.34
CA ALA A 203 -1.73 -14.74 11.37
C ALA A 203 -2.70 -15.78 11.98
N GLU A 204 -2.51 -16.15 13.25
CA GLU A 204 -3.46 -16.97 14.03
C GLU A 204 -4.77 -16.20 14.31
N GLY A 205 -4.70 -14.85 14.27
CA GLY A 205 -5.74 -13.85 14.54
C GLY A 205 -7.05 -13.96 13.77
N LYS A 206 -7.13 -14.82 12.75
CA LYS A 206 -8.18 -14.88 11.73
C LYS A 206 -8.54 -13.46 11.23
N ARG A 207 -7.85 -12.99 10.18
CA ARG A 207 -8.05 -11.69 9.53
C ARG A 207 -9.54 -11.34 9.40
N VAL A 208 -9.92 -10.14 9.86
CA VAL A 208 -11.29 -9.63 9.70
C VAL A 208 -11.40 -8.91 8.36
N TYR A 209 -12.37 -9.33 7.54
CA TYR A 209 -12.64 -8.73 6.25
C TYR A 209 -13.89 -7.87 6.31
N TYR A 210 -13.80 -6.65 5.81
CA TYR A 210 -14.91 -5.72 5.68
C TYR A 210 -15.35 -5.65 4.23
N ASN A 211 -16.59 -6.03 3.93
CA ASN A 211 -17.07 -6.19 2.56
C ASN A 211 -17.75 -4.91 2.05
N LEU A 212 -17.19 -4.33 1.00
CA LEU A 212 -17.69 -3.13 0.32
C LEU A 212 -18.62 -3.44 -0.86
N SER A 213 -18.84 -4.72 -1.18
CA SER A 213 -19.55 -5.17 -2.40
C SER A 213 -21.00 -4.70 -2.48
N ASN A 214 -21.67 -4.54 -1.34
CA ASN A 214 -23.07 -4.09 -1.31
C ASN A 214 -23.23 -2.67 -1.88
N ILE A 215 -22.19 -1.85 -1.77
CA ILE A 215 -22.14 -0.48 -2.32
C ILE A 215 -21.92 -0.53 -3.85
N PHE A 216 -21.17 -1.52 -4.32
CA PHE A 216 -20.88 -1.71 -5.75
C PHE A 216 -22.02 -2.38 -6.53
N ASN A 217 -22.79 -3.26 -5.89
CA ASN A 217 -23.72 -4.16 -6.59
C ASN A 217 -25.01 -3.51 -7.09
N LYS A 218 -25.39 -2.30 -6.66
CA LYS A 218 -26.48 -1.54 -7.33
C LYS A 218 -26.16 -1.24 -8.79
N GLN A 219 -24.87 -1.23 -9.18
CA GLN A 219 -24.44 -1.04 -10.57
C GLN A 219 -24.70 -2.26 -11.46
N GLN A 220 -24.58 -3.49 -10.92
CA GLN A 220 -24.68 -4.71 -11.73
C GLN A 220 -26.12 -5.13 -12.01
N SER A 221 -27.07 -4.77 -11.14
CA SER A 221 -28.48 -5.04 -11.39
C SER A 221 -28.99 -4.21 -12.58
N GLU A 222 -28.69 -2.92 -12.65
CA GLU A 222 -29.28 -2.01 -13.66
C GLU A 222 -28.70 -2.20 -15.07
N GLU A 223 -27.38 -2.45 -15.20
CA GLU A 223 -26.77 -2.79 -16.50
C GLU A 223 -27.28 -4.13 -17.06
N SER A 224 -27.61 -5.10 -16.20
CA SER A 224 -28.15 -6.41 -16.63
C SER A 224 -29.60 -6.36 -17.11
N TYR A 225 -30.39 -5.38 -16.65
CA TYR A 225 -31.77 -5.17 -17.09
C TYR A 225 -31.85 -4.42 -18.43
N GLN A 226 -30.89 -3.52 -18.70
CA GLN A 226 -30.84 -2.81 -20.00
C GLN A 226 -30.50 -3.73 -21.18
N TYR A 227 -29.70 -4.79 -20.97
CA TYR A 227 -29.35 -5.76 -22.03
C TYR A 227 -30.40 -6.87 -22.23
N LYS A 228 -31.53 -6.83 -21.50
CA LYS A 228 -32.56 -7.89 -21.48
C LYS A 228 -33.91 -7.48 -22.06
N LEU A 229 -34.03 -6.32 -22.70
CA LEU A 229 -35.25 -5.91 -23.40
C LEU A 229 -35.16 -6.27 -24.89
N PRO A 230 -35.80 -7.35 -25.36
CA PRO A 230 -36.05 -7.54 -26.79
C PRO A 230 -37.14 -6.56 -27.25
N PHE A 231 -36.92 -5.94 -28.42
CA PHE A 231 -37.93 -5.24 -29.21
C PHE A 231 -38.90 -6.24 -29.86
#